data_AF-A0AAP0KTG4-F1
#
_entry.id   AF-A0AAP0KTG4-F1
#
_cell.length_a   1.000
_cell.length_b   1.000
_cell.length_c   1.000
_cell.angle_alpha   90.00
_cell.angle_beta   90.00
_cell.angle_gamma   90.00
#
_symmetry.space_group_name_H-M   'P 1'
#
loop_
_entity.id
_entity.type
_entity.pdbx_description
1 polymer ?
#
loop_
_entity_poly.entity_id
_entity_poly.type
_entity_poly.pdbx_seq_one_letter_code
_entity_poly.pdbx_strand_id
1 'polypeptide(L)'
;MLLLIHLSYQTALPTHDSITKEVLLQGVLKDGLYQFSPSHVPAKAFLASHQTPTLLWHLRLGHPALHTLQQIMRKNLQLQCSDVEFCSICPLGKHHAIPFSVSIR
;
A
#
# COMPACT_ATOMS: atom_id res chain seq x y z
N MET A 1 21.00 -17.85 -45.01
CA MET A 1 19.53 -17.81 -44.97
C MET A 1 19.03 -18.79 -43.91
N LEU A 2 19.15 -18.40 -42.63
CA LEU A 2 18.37 -18.97 -41.54
C LEU A 2 17.90 -17.77 -40.71
N LEU A 3 16.94 -17.06 -41.30
CA LEU A 3 16.15 -16.02 -40.68
C LEU A 3 15.12 -16.70 -39.75
N LEU A 4 14.91 -16.09 -38.58
CA LEU A 4 13.66 -16.08 -37.79
C LEU A 4 13.29 -17.34 -37.00
N ILE A 5 13.81 -17.45 -35.76
CA ILE A 5 13.05 -18.07 -34.66
C ILE A 5 13.23 -17.28 -33.35
N HIS A 6 13.11 -15.96 -33.38
CA HIS A 6 12.74 -15.19 -32.18
C HIS A 6 11.21 -15.24 -32.04
N LEU A 7 10.65 -16.46 -31.95
CA LEU A 7 9.29 -16.62 -31.48
C LEU A 7 9.30 -16.25 -30.00
N SER A 8 8.98 -14.99 -29.71
CA SER A 8 8.53 -14.54 -28.40
C SER A 8 7.27 -15.31 -28.05
N TYR A 9 7.43 -16.55 -27.56
CA TYR A 9 6.37 -17.32 -26.96
C TYR A 9 5.99 -16.63 -25.65
N GLN A 10 5.10 -15.66 -25.75
CA GLN A 10 4.44 -15.03 -24.62
C GLN A 10 3.50 -16.08 -23.99
N THR A 11 4.00 -16.86 -23.02
CA THR A 11 3.20 -17.86 -22.31
C THR A 11 2.23 -17.17 -21.37
N ALA A 12 0.93 -17.30 -21.63
CA ALA A 12 -0.12 -16.85 -20.74
C ALA A 12 -0.22 -17.80 -19.53
N LEU A 13 0.03 -17.29 -18.33
CA LEU A 13 0.06 -18.04 -17.09
C LEU A 13 -1.06 -17.54 -16.15
N PRO A 14 -1.93 -18.44 -15.66
CA PRO A 14 -2.98 -18.10 -14.71
C PRO A 14 -2.40 -17.93 -13.30
N THR A 15 -2.91 -16.93 -12.57
CA THR A 15 -2.77 -16.83 -11.12
C THR A 15 -4.06 -17.36 -10.48
N HIS A 16 -3.92 -18.23 -9.49
CA HIS A 16 -5.06 -18.90 -8.86
C HIS A 16 -5.27 -18.40 -7.42
N ASP A 17 -6.53 -18.35 -6.99
CA ASP A 17 -6.85 -18.21 -5.58
C ASP A 17 -6.32 -19.42 -4.81
N SER A 18 -5.72 -19.18 -3.64
CA SER A 18 -5.09 -20.24 -2.87
C SER A 18 -6.11 -21.23 -2.30
N ILE A 19 -7.33 -20.79 -2.04
CA ILE A 19 -8.41 -21.58 -1.42
C ILE A 19 -9.32 -22.18 -2.49
N THR A 20 -9.95 -21.33 -3.32
CA THR A 20 -10.95 -21.76 -4.30
C THR A 20 -10.33 -22.37 -5.56
N LYS A 21 -9.03 -22.14 -5.79
CA LYS A 21 -8.29 -22.53 -7.00
C LYS A 21 -8.81 -21.87 -8.28
N GLU A 22 -9.73 -20.93 -8.17
CA GLU A 22 -10.24 -20.17 -9.31
C GLU A 22 -9.15 -19.29 -9.90
N VAL A 23 -9.17 -19.11 -11.22
CA VAL A 23 -8.25 -18.19 -11.90
C VAL A 23 -8.64 -16.76 -11.54
N LEU A 24 -7.77 -16.06 -10.83
CA LEU A 24 -7.95 -14.66 -10.45
C LEU A 24 -7.54 -13.72 -11.57
N LEU A 25 -6.36 -13.94 -12.17
CA LEU A 25 -5.88 -13.17 -13.31
C LEU A 25 -5.11 -14.08 -14.27
N GLN A 26 -5.06 -13.69 -15.55
CA GLN A 26 -4.19 -14.31 -16.54
C GLN A 26 -3.20 -13.25 -17.03
N GLY A 27 -1.92 -13.49 -16.78
CA GLY A 27 -0.84 -12.61 -17.20
C GLY A 27 0.07 -13.32 -18.19
N VAL A 28 1.01 -12.57 -18.75
CA VAL A 28 1.99 -13.08 -19.70
C VAL A 28 3.38 -12.87 -19.15
N LEU A 29 4.22 -13.89 -19.21
CA LEU A 29 5.61 -13.76 -18.78
C LEU A 29 6.41 -13.01 -19.86
N LYS A 30 6.95 -11.85 -19.50
CA LYS A 30 7.82 -11.04 -20.35
C LYS A 30 9.04 -10.60 -19.55
N ASP A 31 10.22 -10.94 -20.05
CA ASP A 31 11.50 -10.57 -19.43
C ASP A 31 11.62 -10.97 -17.94
N GLY A 32 11.03 -12.12 -17.57
CA GLY A 32 11.03 -12.63 -16.19
C GLY A 32 9.96 -12.01 -15.28
N LEU A 33 9.13 -11.11 -15.79
CA LEU A 33 8.05 -10.46 -15.05
C LEU A 33 6.68 -10.85 -15.59
N TYR A 34 5.69 -10.97 -14.71
CA TYR A 34 4.29 -11.17 -15.09
C TYR A 34 3.68 -9.83 -15.52
N GLN A 35 3.26 -9.75 -16.77
CA GLN A 35 2.54 -8.61 -17.33
C GLN A 35 1.07 -8.97 -17.51
N PHE A 36 0.18 -8.23 -16.86
CA PHE A 36 -1.26 -8.38 -17.05
C PHE A 36 -1.74 -7.43 -18.15
N SER A 37 -2.77 -7.84 -18.89
CA SER A 37 -3.43 -6.96 -19.85
C SER A 37 -3.96 -5.72 -19.10
N PRO A 38 -3.72 -4.50 -19.60
CA PRO A 38 -4.25 -3.31 -18.97
C PRO A 38 -5.78 -3.42 -18.91
N SER A 39 -6.32 -3.28 -17.70
CA SER A 39 -7.77 -3.25 -17.53
C SER A 39 -8.32 -1.95 -18.09
N HIS A 40 -9.29 -2.04 -19.00
CA HIS A 40 -10.07 -0.89 -19.45
C HIS A 40 -11.11 -0.44 -18.42
N VAL A 41 -11.22 -1.16 -17.29
CA VAL A 41 -12.10 -0.75 -16.19
C VAL A 41 -11.42 0.41 -15.46
N PRO A 42 -12.07 1.58 -15.34
CA PRO A 42 -11.51 2.68 -14.56
C PRO A 42 -11.25 2.20 -13.13
N ALA A 43 -10.09 2.57 -12.58
CA ALA A 43 -9.71 2.19 -11.23
C ALA A 43 -10.79 2.65 -10.24
N LYS A 44 -11.50 1.68 -9.64
CA LYS A 44 -12.42 1.96 -8.54
C LYS A 44 -11.62 2.11 -7.26
N ALA A 45 -11.32 3.35 -6.90
CA ALA A 45 -10.82 3.65 -5.57
C ALA A 45 -11.99 3.63 -4.59
N PHE A 46 -12.00 2.70 -3.64
CA PHE A 46 -12.85 2.82 -2.48
C PHE A 46 -12.33 3.99 -1.65
N LEU A 47 -13.05 5.10 -1.68
CA LEU A 47 -12.81 6.19 -0.74
C LEU A 47 -13.24 5.70 0.65
N ALA A 48 -12.34 5.78 1.62
CA ALA A 48 -12.71 5.58 3.01
C ALA A 48 -13.74 6.66 3.36
N SER A 49 -15.01 6.26 3.45
CA SER A 49 -16.19 7.14 3.38
C SER A 49 -16.28 8.21 4.48
N HIS A 50 -15.38 8.24 5.46
CA HIS A 50 -15.50 9.13 6.63
C HIS A 50 -14.16 9.64 7.19
N GLN A 51 -13.03 9.47 6.50
CA GLN A 51 -11.73 9.87 7.05
C GLN A 51 -11.25 11.17 6.42
N THR A 52 -10.79 12.10 7.26
CA THR A 52 -10.06 13.27 6.78
C THR A 52 -8.82 12.82 6.00
N PRO A 53 -8.35 13.56 4.98
CA PRO A 53 -7.14 13.22 4.24
C PRO A 53 -5.95 12.97 5.17
N THR A 54 -5.85 13.78 6.23
CA THR A 54 -4.85 13.63 7.29
C THR A 54 -4.95 12.29 8.00
N LEU A 55 -6.12 11.91 8.51
CA LEU A 55 -6.31 10.62 9.18
C LEU A 55 -6.05 9.45 8.24
N LEU A 56 -6.50 9.55 6.98
CA LEU A 56 -6.27 8.54 5.96
C LEU A 56 -4.77 8.29 5.74
N TRP A 57 -3.98 9.35 5.57
CA TRP A 57 -2.54 9.22 5.38
C TRP A 57 -1.79 8.83 6.65
N HIS A 58 -2.29 9.25 7.82
CA HIS A 58 -1.80 8.76 9.10
C HIS A 58 -1.93 7.23 9.21
N LEU A 59 -3.07 6.66 8.84
CA LEU A 59 -3.28 5.20 8.84
C LEU A 59 -2.42 4.49 7.78
N ARG A 60 -2.41 5.01 6.54
CA ARG A 60 -1.67 4.40 5.42
C ARG A 60 -0.16 4.35 5.62
N LEU A 61 0.42 5.32 6.33
CA LEU A 61 1.87 5.43 6.54
C LEU A 61 2.34 4.78 7.84
N GLY A 62 1.49 4.02 8.55
CA GLY A 62 1.88 3.32 9.77
C GLY A 62 1.98 4.24 10.99
N HIS A 63 0.97 5.08 11.19
CA HIS A 63 0.84 5.96 12.36
C HIS A 63 2.02 6.90 12.61
N PRO A 64 2.58 7.60 11.60
CA PRO A 64 3.68 8.53 11.81
C PRO A 64 3.28 9.65 12.78
N ALA A 65 4.26 10.23 13.46
CA ALA A 65 4.04 11.43 14.26
C ALA A 65 3.51 12.57 13.37
N LEU A 66 2.67 13.43 13.94
CA LEU A 66 1.99 14.49 13.18
C LEU A 66 2.97 15.38 12.39
N HIS A 67 4.10 15.76 12.99
CA HIS A 67 5.11 16.57 12.30
C HIS A 67 5.69 15.87 11.05
N THR A 68 5.95 14.56 11.14
CA THR A 68 6.45 13.75 10.02
C THR A 68 5.40 13.65 8.93
N LEU A 69 4.14 13.41 9.32
CA LEU A 69 3.01 13.34 8.40
C LEU A 69 2.82 14.66 7.64
N GLN A 70 2.86 15.79 8.36
CA GLN A 70 2.76 17.12 7.77
C GLN A 70 3.86 17.39 6.74
N GLN A 71 5.08 16.91 6.98
CA GLN A 71 6.18 17.05 6.03
C GLN A 71 5.94 16.24 4.76
N ILE A 72 5.52 14.97 4.90
CA ILE A 72 5.23 14.09 3.77
C ILE A 72 4.05 14.63 2.95
N MET A 73 2.96 15.03 3.61
CA MET A 73 1.77 15.55 2.94
C MET A 73 2.07 16.83 2.16
N ARG A 74 2.87 17.75 2.72
CA ARG A 74 3.25 18.99 2.03
C ARG A 74 4.22 18.74 0.88
N LYS A 75 5.25 17.91 1.07
CA LYS A 75 6.34 17.74 0.08
C LYS A 75 6.01 16.75 -1.04
N ASN A 76 5.32 15.65 -0.71
CA ASN A 76 5.14 14.53 -1.63
C ASN A 76 3.73 14.44 -2.22
N LEU A 77 2.73 14.89 -1.46
CA LEU A 77 1.32 14.70 -1.82
C LEU A 77 0.62 16.02 -2.19
N GLN A 78 1.21 17.17 -1.85
CA GLN A 78 0.62 18.51 -2.04
C GLN A 78 -0.78 18.63 -1.41
N LEU A 79 -1.02 17.90 -0.31
CA LEU A 79 -2.28 17.90 0.42
C LEU A 79 -2.18 18.77 1.67
N GLN A 80 -3.27 19.48 1.99
CA GLN A 80 -3.36 20.17 3.27
C GLN A 80 -3.44 19.16 4.41
N CYS A 81 -2.63 19.38 5.44
CA CYS A 81 -2.60 18.58 6.64
C CYS A 81 -3.27 19.40 7.76
N SER A 82 -4.39 18.89 8.25
CA SER A 82 -5.01 19.34 9.50
C SER A 82 -4.34 18.63 10.69
N ASP A 83 -4.85 18.88 11.90
CA ASP A 83 -4.61 17.95 13.00
C ASP A 83 -5.18 16.56 12.69
N VAL A 84 -4.55 15.54 13.25
CA VAL A 84 -5.02 14.16 13.21
C VAL A 84 -6.02 13.99 14.35
N GLU A 85 -7.26 13.63 14.03
CA GLU A 85 -8.23 13.18 15.04
C GLU A 85 -7.65 12.03 15.87
N PHE A 86 -8.11 11.89 17.12
CA PHE A 86 -7.58 10.88 18.04
C PHE A 86 -7.52 9.48 17.39
N CYS A 87 -6.31 8.94 17.25
CA CYS A 87 -6.09 7.61 16.74
C CYS A 87 -5.91 6.62 17.90
N SER A 88 -6.86 5.70 18.07
CA SER A 88 -6.84 4.69 19.13
C SER A 88 -5.64 3.73 19.08
N ILE A 89 -5.03 3.56 17.91
CA ILE A 89 -3.88 2.66 17.71
C ILE A 89 -2.56 3.31 18.13
N CYS A 90 -2.44 4.63 18.03
CA CYS A 90 -1.20 5.35 18.37
C CYS A 90 -0.74 5.14 19.82
N PRO A 91 -1.61 5.24 20.85
CA PRO A 91 -1.24 4.94 22.22
C PRO A 91 -0.77 3.49 22.40
N LEU A 92 -1.39 2.55 21.68
CA LEU A 92 -1.04 1.12 21.78
C LEU A 92 0.31 0.80 21.12
N GLY A 93 0.62 1.46 19.99
CA GLY A 93 1.81 1.15 19.19
C GLY A 93 3.01 2.07 19.39
N LYS A 94 2.84 3.27 19.97
CA LYS A 94 3.89 4.30 20.06
C LYS A 94 4.10 4.93 21.43
N HIS A 95 3.34 4.54 22.45
CA HIS A 95 3.71 4.97 23.80
C HIS A 95 5.07 4.37 24.17
N HIS A 96 5.98 5.25 24.56
CA HIS A 96 7.20 4.82 25.22
C HIS A 96 6.80 4.21 26.55
N ALA A 97 7.48 3.13 26.94
CA ALA A 97 7.34 2.60 28.29
C ALA A 97 7.59 3.74 29.28
N ILE A 98 6.66 3.93 30.21
CA ILE A 98 6.81 4.92 31.28
C ILE A 98 8.05 4.50 32.08
N PRO A 99 8.95 5.43 32.46
CA PRO A 99 10.09 5.09 33.29
C PRO A 99 9.61 4.39 34.57
N PHE A 100 10.32 3.33 34.97
CA PHE A 100 10.06 2.64 36.23
C PHE A 100 10.22 3.63 37.39
N SER A 101 9.35 3.51 38.40
CA SER A 101 9.53 4.25 39.64
C SER A 101 10.88 3.89 40.25
N VAL A 102 11.62 4.91 40.69
CA VAL A 102 12.88 4.70 41.39
C VAL A 102 12.56 3.95 42.68
N SER A 103 13.07 2.72 42.81
CA SER A 103 12.96 1.99 44.07
C SER A 103 13.73 2.76 45.14
N ILE A 104 13.02 3.24 46.15
CA ILE A 104 13.65 3.77 47.36
C ILE A 104 14.23 2.57 48.10
N ARG A 105 15.54 2.60 48.37
CA ARG A 105 16.26 1.59 49.16
C ARG A 105 16.34 2.03 50.60
#